data_AF-A0A7X7Q5K6-F1
#
_entry.id   AF-A0A7X7Q5K6-F1
#
_cell.length_a   1.000
_cell.length_b   1.000
_cell.length_c   1.000
_cell.angle_alpha   90.00
_cell.angle_beta   90.00
_cell.angle_gamma   90.00
#
_symmetry.space_group_name_H-M   'P 1'
#
loop_
_entity.id
_entity.type
_entity.pdbx_description
1 polymer ?
#
loop_
_entity_poly.entity_id
_entity_poly.type
_entity_poly.pdbx_seq_one_letter_code
_entity_poly.pdbx_strand_id
1 'polypeptide(L)'
;GPFRALGTPVLDIHELAAGKLAALLSRRQARDVFDSHRLLTSKLLDPERLRLAFTVYGAMNRRDWRTVSPDDVNLDAVELSRQLLPTLSMTERSNDVLPEAFGGRLVQGCREGLAAVLPLRPNERAFLDLLLDQGEIDASLLTGDDSLRERIRRQPLLAWKAQNARLRESR
;
A
#
# COMPACT_ATOMS: atom_id res chain seq x y z
N GLY A 1 24.30 -19.66 9.83
CA GLY A 1 23.81 -20.75 10.72
C GLY A 1 22.62 -21.44 10.06
N PRO A 2 22.42 -22.75 10.25
CA PRO A 2 21.40 -23.54 9.55
C PRO A 2 20.05 -23.52 10.30
N PHE A 3 19.63 -22.35 10.80
CA PHE A 3 18.34 -22.22 11.45
C PHE A 3 17.30 -21.89 10.40
N ARG A 4 16.30 -22.76 10.21
CA ARG A 4 15.10 -22.49 9.42
C ARG A 4 13.90 -22.45 10.35
N ALA A 5 13.21 -21.31 10.38
CA ALA A 5 11.89 -21.23 11.00
C ALA A 5 10.87 -21.85 10.03
N LEU A 6 10.09 -22.81 10.53
CA LEU A 6 8.98 -23.45 9.81
C LEU A 6 7.69 -23.16 10.57
N GLY A 7 6.60 -22.90 9.85
CA GLY A 7 5.28 -22.67 10.46
C GLY A 7 5.04 -21.26 11.00
N THR A 8 5.87 -20.27 10.67
CA THR A 8 5.56 -18.86 10.97
C THR A 8 4.43 -18.41 10.05
N PRO A 9 3.27 -17.97 10.58
CA PRO A 9 2.21 -17.42 9.74
C PRO A 9 2.74 -16.17 9.04
N VAL A 10 2.83 -16.24 7.71
CA VAL A 10 3.23 -15.11 6.86
C VAL A 10 1.96 -14.44 6.38
N LEU A 11 1.99 -13.11 6.38
CA LEU A 11 0.91 -12.30 5.83
C LEU A 11 0.67 -12.68 4.36
N ASP A 12 -0.59 -12.68 3.92
CA ASP A 12 -0.89 -12.83 2.50
C ASP A 12 -0.13 -11.78 1.68
N ILE A 13 0.37 -12.18 0.50
CA ILE A 13 1.23 -11.32 -0.31
C ILE A 13 0.52 -10.04 -0.77
N HIS A 14 -0.81 -10.06 -0.94
CA HIS A 14 -1.61 -8.90 -1.31
C HIS A 14 -1.75 -7.94 -0.13
N GLU A 15 -1.94 -8.48 1.09
CA GLU A 15 -1.94 -7.68 2.32
C GLU A 15 -0.55 -7.04 2.55
N LEU A 16 0.54 -7.76 2.25
CA LEU A 16 1.91 -7.24 2.35
C LEU A 16 2.15 -6.11 1.34
N ALA A 17 1.78 -6.35 0.08
CA ALA A 17 1.88 -5.35 -0.99
C ALA A 17 1.04 -4.12 -0.68
N ALA A 18 -0.20 -4.29 -0.25
CA ALA A 18 -1.07 -3.18 0.15
C ALA A 18 -0.48 -2.37 1.31
N GLY A 19 0.09 -3.03 2.33
CA GLY A 19 0.78 -2.35 3.42
C GLY A 19 1.98 -1.53 2.96
N LYS A 20 2.77 -2.06 2.03
CA LYS A 20 3.93 -1.35 1.44
C LYS A 20 3.50 -0.16 0.57
N LEU A 21 2.50 -0.33 -0.28
CA LEU A 21 1.92 0.75 -1.07
C LEU A 21 1.28 1.82 -0.16
N ALA A 22 0.64 1.40 0.94
CA ALA A 22 0.08 2.31 1.93
C ALA A 22 1.16 3.16 2.61
N ALA A 23 2.28 2.55 2.98
CA ALA A 23 3.44 3.23 3.55
C ALA A 23 4.08 4.19 2.53
N LEU A 24 4.31 3.71 1.30
CA LEU A 24 4.87 4.48 0.19
C LEU A 24 4.08 5.79 -0.03
N LEU A 25 2.77 5.68 -0.25
CA LEU A 25 1.94 6.83 -0.57
C LEU A 25 1.67 7.76 0.63
N SER A 26 2.00 7.34 1.86
CA SER A 26 1.81 8.18 3.06
C SER A 26 3.09 8.83 3.59
N ARG A 27 4.25 8.19 3.39
CA ARG A 27 5.53 8.66 3.96
C ARG A 27 6.62 8.93 2.93
N ARG A 28 6.48 8.43 1.69
CA ARG A 28 7.38 8.67 0.54
C ARG A 28 8.87 8.36 0.80
N GLN A 29 9.17 7.26 1.51
CA GLN A 29 10.56 6.88 1.82
C GLN A 29 11.20 6.03 0.73
N ALA A 30 12.53 6.14 0.60
CA ALA A 30 13.29 5.40 -0.41
C ALA A 30 13.14 3.88 -0.34
N ARG A 31 13.03 3.33 0.87
CA ARG A 31 12.84 1.89 1.10
C ARG A 31 11.45 1.41 0.68
N ASP A 32 10.42 2.22 0.92
CA ASP A 32 9.05 1.88 0.52
C ASP A 32 8.91 1.84 -1.01
N VAL A 33 9.62 2.73 -1.73
CA VAL A 33 9.67 2.68 -3.20
C VAL A 33 10.33 1.41 -3.70
N PHE A 34 11.48 1.04 -3.13
CA PHE A 34 12.17 -0.19 -3.52
C PHE A 34 11.32 -1.45 -3.27
N ASP A 35 10.78 -1.58 -2.05
CA ASP A 35 9.96 -2.73 -1.67
C ASP A 35 8.68 -2.82 -2.52
N SER A 36 8.03 -1.68 -2.77
CA SER A 36 6.83 -1.63 -3.61
C SER A 36 7.14 -2.01 -5.05
N HIS A 37 8.25 -1.51 -5.61
CA HIS A 37 8.68 -1.86 -6.97
C HIS A 37 8.92 -3.38 -7.09
N ARG A 38 9.60 -3.99 -6.12
CA ARG A 38 9.86 -5.44 -6.10
C ARG A 38 8.57 -6.26 -6.02
N LEU A 39 7.62 -5.84 -5.18
CA LEU A 39 6.34 -6.55 -5.05
C LEU A 39 5.49 -6.42 -6.32
N LEU A 40 5.37 -5.21 -6.88
CA LEU A 40 4.61 -4.94 -8.10
C LEU A 40 5.18 -5.69 -9.32
N THR A 41 6.50 -5.86 -9.39
CA THR A 41 7.17 -6.58 -10.49
C THR A 41 7.28 -8.10 -10.28
N SER A 42 6.88 -8.62 -9.12
CA SER A 42 7.05 -10.03 -8.75
C SER A 42 6.20 -11.02 -9.58
N LYS A 43 5.15 -10.54 -10.27
CA LYS A 43 4.12 -11.36 -10.95
C LYS A 43 3.33 -12.30 -10.02
N LEU A 44 3.41 -12.10 -8.71
CA LEU A 44 2.72 -12.94 -7.71
C LEU A 44 1.37 -12.36 -7.24
N LEU A 45 1.02 -11.15 -7.69
CA LEU A 45 -0.16 -10.42 -7.24
C LEU A 45 -1.33 -10.64 -8.20
N ASP A 46 -2.46 -11.09 -7.66
CA ASP A 46 -3.75 -11.00 -8.32
C ASP A 46 -4.27 -9.55 -8.23
N PRO A 47 -4.63 -8.91 -9.36
CA PRO A 47 -5.05 -7.51 -9.36
C PRO A 47 -6.28 -7.24 -8.47
N GLU A 48 -7.31 -8.09 -8.50
CA GLU A 48 -8.54 -7.86 -7.73
C GLU A 48 -8.30 -7.98 -6.23
N ARG A 49 -7.52 -8.98 -5.80
CA ARG A 49 -7.11 -9.12 -4.39
C ARG A 49 -6.21 -7.98 -3.94
N LEU A 50 -5.31 -7.52 -4.80
CA LEU A 50 -4.45 -6.37 -4.50
C LEU A 50 -5.29 -5.10 -4.34
N ARG A 51 -6.30 -4.87 -5.19
CA ARG A 51 -7.21 -3.73 -5.06
C ARG A 51 -8.01 -3.74 -3.77
N LEU A 52 -8.57 -4.89 -3.41
CA LEU A 52 -9.27 -5.07 -2.14
C LEU A 52 -8.35 -4.73 -0.97
N ALA A 53 -7.17 -5.34 -0.91
CA ALA A 53 -6.20 -5.10 0.14
C ALA A 53 -5.74 -3.63 0.16
N PHE A 54 -5.47 -3.03 -1.00
CA PHE A 54 -5.05 -1.64 -1.15
C PHE A 54 -6.10 -0.67 -0.59
N THR A 55 -7.37 -0.85 -0.93
CA THR A 55 -8.47 -0.02 -0.43
C THR A 55 -8.62 -0.18 1.08
N VAL A 56 -8.57 -1.41 1.59
CA VAL A 56 -8.72 -1.69 3.03
C VAL A 56 -7.55 -1.13 3.86
N TYR A 57 -6.30 -1.38 3.46
CA TYR A 57 -5.12 -0.85 4.15
C TYR A 57 -5.00 0.67 4.01
N GLY A 58 -5.36 1.20 2.85
CA GLY A 58 -5.45 2.63 2.60
C GLY A 58 -6.48 3.33 3.47
N ALA A 59 -7.65 2.71 3.62
CA ALA A 59 -8.71 3.19 4.49
C ALA A 59 -8.26 3.31 5.95
N MET A 60 -7.29 2.51 6.41
CA MET A 60 -6.72 2.62 7.77
C MET A 60 -5.71 3.77 7.91
N ASN A 61 -5.26 4.37 6.81
CA ASN A 61 -4.23 5.40 6.83
C ASN A 61 -4.71 6.69 7.51
N ARG A 62 -3.79 7.49 8.05
CA ARG A 62 -4.12 8.83 8.57
C ARG A 62 -4.43 9.83 7.45
N ARG A 63 -3.77 9.69 6.30
CA ARG A 63 -4.05 10.48 5.09
C ARG A 63 -5.44 10.12 4.56
N ASP A 64 -6.14 11.11 4.01
CA ASP A 64 -7.36 10.85 3.25
C ASP A 64 -7.00 10.05 2.00
N TRP A 65 -7.39 8.77 1.99
CA TRP A 65 -7.01 7.83 0.96
C TRP A 65 -7.62 8.14 -0.40
N ARG A 66 -8.66 8.97 -0.45
CA ARG A 66 -9.32 9.42 -1.68
C ARG A 66 -8.43 10.37 -2.49
N THR A 67 -7.38 10.90 -1.87
CA THR A 67 -6.46 11.89 -2.45
C THR A 67 -5.16 11.30 -2.97
N VAL A 68 -4.95 9.99 -2.84
CA VAL A 68 -3.70 9.37 -3.28
C VAL A 68 -3.62 9.31 -4.81
N SER A 69 -2.43 9.59 -5.34
CA SER A 69 -2.14 9.61 -6.77
C SER A 69 -0.81 8.89 -7.05
N PRO A 70 -0.62 8.31 -8.24
CA PRO A 70 0.72 7.87 -8.68
C PRO A 70 1.80 8.95 -8.56
N ASP A 71 1.42 10.24 -8.67
CA ASP A 71 2.35 11.37 -8.53
C ASP A 71 2.94 11.50 -7.11
N ASP A 72 2.31 10.88 -6.11
CA ASP A 72 2.84 10.81 -4.75
C ASP A 72 4.11 9.96 -4.64
N VAL A 73 4.39 9.12 -5.64
CA VAL A 73 5.63 8.34 -5.72
C VAL A 73 6.74 9.25 -6.26
N ASN A 74 7.68 9.62 -5.40
CA ASN A 74 8.89 10.34 -5.75
C ASN A 74 10.07 9.81 -4.92
N LEU A 75 11.27 10.08 -5.41
CA LEU A 75 12.53 9.77 -4.72
C LEU A 75 13.47 10.95 -4.87
N ASP A 76 14.05 11.37 -3.75
CA ASP A 76 15.23 12.23 -3.76
C ASP A 76 16.48 11.36 -4.01
N ALA A 77 17.30 11.74 -5.01
CA ALA A 77 18.56 11.07 -5.32
C ALA A 77 19.54 11.08 -4.13
N VAL A 78 19.48 12.12 -3.28
CA VAL A 78 20.29 12.21 -2.06
C VAL A 78 19.80 11.20 -1.01
N GLU A 79 18.48 11.06 -0.83
CA GLU A 79 17.90 10.07 0.07
C GLU A 79 18.21 8.64 -0.39
N LEU A 80 18.05 8.37 -1.69
CA LEU A 80 18.40 7.10 -2.31
C LEU A 80 19.84 6.70 -2.00
N SER A 81 20.78 7.63 -2.23
CA SER A 81 22.22 7.39 -2.05
C SER A 81 22.61 7.17 -0.59
N ARG A 82 21.94 7.84 0.36
CA ARG A 82 22.25 7.76 1.78
C ARG A 82 21.53 6.63 2.52
N GLN A 83 20.30 6.30 2.14
CA GLN A 83 19.42 5.43 2.93
C GLN A 83 19.14 4.08 2.29
N LEU A 84 19.07 4.02 0.96
CA LEU A 84 18.76 2.78 0.23
C LEU A 84 20.02 2.11 -0.27
N LEU A 85 20.88 2.81 -1.03
CA LEU A 85 22.06 2.19 -1.64
C LEU A 85 22.88 1.41 -0.60
N PRO A 86 23.22 1.96 0.59
CA PRO A 86 24.01 1.26 1.60
C PRO A 86 23.42 -0.08 2.07
N THR A 87 22.11 -0.28 1.96
CA THR A 87 21.42 -1.51 2.42
C THR A 87 21.18 -2.53 1.31
N LEU A 88 21.39 -2.17 0.03
CA LEU A 88 21.24 -3.09 -1.08
C LEU A 88 22.44 -4.03 -1.20
N SER A 89 22.19 -5.26 -1.65
CA SER A 89 23.24 -6.23 -1.95
C SER A 89 24.08 -5.78 -3.14
N MET A 90 25.31 -6.29 -3.27
CA MET A 90 26.18 -5.98 -4.41
C MET A 90 25.58 -6.42 -5.76
N THR A 91 24.67 -7.39 -5.77
CA THR A 91 23.95 -7.84 -6.98
C THR A 91 22.87 -6.83 -7.40
N GLU A 92 22.22 -6.18 -6.44
CA GLU A 92 21.19 -5.16 -6.69
C GLU A 92 21.82 -3.80 -7.01
N ARG A 93 23.01 -3.52 -6.48
CA ARG A 93 23.87 -2.42 -6.91
C ARG A 93 24.59 -2.80 -8.20
N SER A 94 23.91 -2.76 -9.34
CA SER A 94 24.63 -2.82 -10.60
C SER A 94 25.60 -1.63 -10.65
N ASN A 95 26.91 -1.90 -10.56
CA ASN A 95 27.96 -0.88 -10.32
C ASN A 95 28.04 0.20 -11.43
N ASP A 96 27.38 -0.02 -12.56
CA ASP A 96 27.41 0.85 -13.73
C ASP A 96 26.22 1.82 -13.83
N VAL A 97 25.27 1.78 -12.88
CA VAL A 97 24.08 2.65 -12.92
C VAL A 97 24.20 3.82 -11.95
N LEU A 98 24.15 5.03 -12.49
CA LEU A 98 24.04 6.26 -11.70
C LEU A 98 22.83 6.20 -10.75
N PRO A 99 22.98 6.60 -9.46
CA PRO A 99 21.89 6.57 -8.49
C PRO A 99 20.59 7.20 -9.00
N GLU A 100 20.67 8.33 -9.71
CA GLU A 100 19.54 9.06 -10.27
C GLU A 100 18.77 8.21 -11.29
N ALA A 101 19.49 7.53 -12.20
CA ALA A 101 18.90 6.66 -13.19
C ALA A 101 18.26 5.41 -12.56
N PHE A 102 18.88 4.88 -11.50
CA PHE A 102 18.32 3.77 -10.73
C PHE A 102 17.03 4.18 -10.00
N GLY A 103 17.05 5.30 -9.28
CA GLY A 103 15.89 5.85 -8.58
C GLY A 103 14.74 6.17 -9.55
N GLY A 104 15.06 6.77 -10.70
CA GLY A 104 14.09 7.06 -11.75
C GLY A 104 13.36 5.82 -12.25
N ARG A 105 14.06 4.70 -12.46
CA ARG A 105 13.44 3.42 -12.84
C ARG A 105 12.53 2.87 -11.76
N LEU A 106 12.94 2.93 -10.48
CA LEU A 106 12.12 2.46 -9.37
C LEU A 106 10.82 3.27 -9.25
N VAL A 107 10.92 4.61 -9.33
CA VAL A 107 9.75 5.50 -9.32
C VAL A 107 8.82 5.18 -10.49
N GLN A 108 9.37 5.07 -11.69
CA GLN A 108 8.58 4.80 -12.89
C GLN A 108 7.85 3.45 -12.80
N GLY A 109 8.55 2.38 -12.41
CA GLY A 109 7.92 1.07 -12.26
C GLY A 109 6.85 1.04 -11.17
N CYS A 110 7.03 1.79 -10.07
CA CYS A 110 5.99 1.95 -9.06
C CYS A 110 4.77 2.69 -9.60
N ARG A 111 4.96 3.79 -10.34
CA ARG A 111 3.86 4.56 -10.94
C ARG A 111 3.06 3.73 -11.94
N GLU A 112 3.75 2.97 -12.77
CA GLU A 112 3.12 2.03 -13.71
C GLU A 112 2.36 0.93 -12.98
N GLY A 113 2.97 0.31 -11.96
CA GLY A 113 2.32 -0.73 -11.17
C GLY A 113 1.11 -0.24 -10.36
N LEU A 114 1.09 1.04 -9.97
CA LEU A 114 -0.08 1.65 -9.32
C LEU A 114 -1.31 1.69 -10.23
N ALA A 115 -1.18 1.57 -11.55
CA ALA A 115 -2.32 1.46 -12.47
C ALA A 115 -3.19 0.21 -12.19
N ALA A 116 -2.65 -0.80 -11.49
CA ALA A 116 -3.43 -1.95 -11.04
C ALA A 116 -4.46 -1.58 -9.97
N VAL A 117 -4.19 -0.54 -9.17
CA VAL A 117 -5.00 -0.15 -8.00
C VAL A 117 -5.57 1.26 -8.07
N LEU A 118 -5.06 2.10 -8.96
CA LEU A 118 -5.53 3.47 -9.21
C LEU A 118 -5.91 3.65 -10.69
N PRO A 119 -6.92 4.49 -11.00
CA PRO A 119 -7.77 5.23 -10.06
C PRO A 119 -8.65 4.31 -9.22
N LEU A 120 -9.13 4.82 -8.07
CA LEU A 120 -10.11 4.10 -7.25
C LEU A 120 -11.40 3.92 -8.06
N ARG A 121 -11.96 2.71 -8.03
CA ARG A 121 -13.24 2.39 -8.65
C ARG A 121 -14.39 3.05 -7.88
N PRO A 122 -15.56 3.25 -8.50
CA PRO A 122 -16.71 3.87 -7.83
C PRO A 122 -17.10 3.20 -6.51
N ASN A 123 -17.04 1.86 -6.44
CA ASN A 123 -17.36 1.11 -5.23
C ASN A 123 -16.30 1.26 -4.13
N GLU A 124 -15.01 1.30 -4.49
CA GLU A 124 -13.91 1.57 -3.55
C GLU A 124 -14.00 2.99 -2.99
N ARG A 125 -14.35 3.96 -3.86
CA ARG A 125 -14.57 5.34 -3.49
C ARG A 125 -15.77 5.48 -2.55
N ALA A 126 -16.90 4.84 -2.87
CA ALA A 126 -18.10 4.85 -2.04
C ALA A 126 -17.83 4.24 -0.65
N PHE A 127 -17.04 3.16 -0.56
CA PHE A 127 -16.61 2.61 0.72
C PHE A 127 -15.83 3.63 1.56
N LEU A 128 -14.89 4.36 0.93
CA LEU A 128 -14.12 5.39 1.61
C LEU A 128 -14.98 6.58 2.03
N ASP A 129 -15.94 7.01 1.20
CA ASP A 129 -16.84 8.11 1.53
C ASP A 129 -17.73 7.74 2.75
N LEU A 130 -18.33 6.55 2.76
CA LEU A 130 -19.09 6.05 3.93
C LEU A 130 -18.23 5.99 5.20
N LEU A 131 -17.00 5.47 5.09
CA LEU A 131 -16.10 5.34 6.25
C LEU A 131 -15.64 6.69 6.78
N LEU A 132 -15.18 7.58 5.89
CA LEU A 132 -14.50 8.81 6.26
C LEU A 132 -15.46 9.92 6.66
N ASP A 133 -16.65 9.94 6.04
CA ASP A 133 -17.61 11.01 6.23
C ASP A 133 -18.72 10.61 7.22
N GLN A 134 -19.21 9.36 7.17
CA GLN A 134 -20.33 8.87 8.02
C GLN A 134 -19.89 7.89 9.12
N GLY A 135 -18.65 7.39 9.05
CA GLY A 135 -18.16 6.38 9.97
C GLY A 135 -18.80 5.00 9.78
N GLU A 136 -19.27 4.69 8.58
CA GLU A 136 -19.86 3.39 8.25
C GLU A 136 -18.86 2.48 7.55
N ILE A 137 -18.80 1.21 7.96
CA ILE A 137 -17.93 0.20 7.34
C ILE A 137 -18.81 -0.76 6.53
N ASP A 138 -19.11 -0.39 5.28
CA ASP A 138 -19.83 -1.26 4.35
C ASP A 138 -18.88 -2.08 3.47
N ALA A 139 -18.39 -3.20 4.02
CA ALA A 139 -17.52 -4.12 3.29
C ALA A 139 -18.20 -4.79 2.08
N SER A 140 -19.53 -4.72 1.93
CA SER A 140 -20.24 -5.30 0.79
C SER A 140 -19.92 -4.61 -0.53
N LEU A 141 -19.50 -3.33 -0.47
CA LEU A 141 -19.02 -2.56 -1.60
C LEU A 141 -17.68 -3.06 -2.15
N LEU A 142 -16.88 -3.75 -1.33
CA LEU A 142 -15.52 -4.17 -1.71
C LEU A 142 -15.43 -5.62 -2.17
N THR A 143 -16.26 -6.52 -1.62
CA THR A 143 -16.19 -7.95 -1.94
C THR A 143 -17.53 -8.65 -1.73
N GLY A 144 -17.73 -9.73 -2.48
CA GLY A 144 -18.85 -10.67 -2.31
C GLY A 144 -18.61 -11.74 -1.23
N ASP A 145 -17.38 -11.90 -0.77
CA ASP A 145 -16.98 -12.95 0.18
C ASP A 145 -17.35 -12.55 1.62
N ASP A 146 -18.25 -13.32 2.25
CA ASP A 146 -18.73 -13.06 3.61
C ASP A 146 -17.65 -13.20 4.69
N SER A 147 -16.68 -14.11 4.50
CA SER A 147 -15.55 -14.24 5.44
C SER A 147 -14.67 -13.00 5.39
N LEU A 148 -14.35 -12.50 4.19
CA LEU A 148 -13.58 -11.27 4.04
C LEU A 148 -14.35 -10.04 4.52
N ARG A 149 -15.66 -9.96 4.26
CA ARG A 149 -16.50 -8.87 4.80
C ARG A 149 -16.42 -8.81 6.32
N GLU A 150 -16.52 -9.97 6.98
CA GLU A 150 -16.46 -10.02 8.44
C GLU A 150 -15.09 -9.64 8.98
N ARG A 151 -14.01 -10.08 8.32
CA ARG A 151 -12.64 -9.66 8.66
C ARG A 151 -12.46 -8.14 8.51
N ILE A 152 -13.00 -7.53 7.45
CA ILE A 152 -12.92 -6.07 7.23
C ILE A 152 -13.71 -5.32 8.31
N ARG A 153 -14.94 -5.75 8.62
CA ARG A 153 -15.77 -5.11 9.66
C ARG A 153 -15.11 -5.14 11.04
N ARG A 154 -14.42 -6.23 11.38
CA ARG A 154 -13.75 -6.42 12.67
C ARG A 154 -12.36 -5.78 12.76
N GLN A 155 -11.86 -5.17 11.69
CA GLN A 155 -10.53 -4.58 11.67
C GLN A 155 -10.45 -3.39 12.65
N PRO A 156 -9.64 -3.45 13.73
CA PRO A 156 -9.67 -2.43 14.77
C PRO A 156 -9.35 -1.01 14.28
N LEU A 157 -8.45 -0.87 13.30
CA LEU A 157 -8.10 0.44 12.75
C LEU A 157 -9.25 1.07 11.95
N LEU A 158 -10.04 0.26 11.24
CA LEU A 158 -11.24 0.76 10.56
C LEU A 158 -12.32 1.14 11.57
N ALA A 159 -12.54 0.32 12.60
CA ALA A 159 -13.48 0.62 13.68
C ALA A 159 -13.12 1.94 14.40
N TRP A 160 -11.83 2.14 14.70
CA TRP A 160 -11.34 3.39 15.28
C TRP A 160 -11.57 4.59 14.36
N LYS A 161 -11.34 4.43 13.05
CA LYS A 161 -11.56 5.51 12.08
C LYS A 161 -13.04 5.87 11.95
N ALA A 162 -13.89 4.86 11.88
CA ALA A 162 -15.34 5.00 11.85
C ALA A 162 -15.89 5.73 13.08
N GLN A 163 -15.40 5.37 14.28
CA GLN A 163 -15.78 6.05 15.51
C GLN A 163 -15.41 7.54 15.48
N ASN A 164 -14.21 7.88 15.00
CA ASN A 164 -13.77 9.27 14.91
C ASN A 164 -14.55 10.10 13.89
N ALA A 165 -14.99 9.52 12.78
CA ALA A 165 -15.83 10.20 11.81
C ALA A 165 -17.17 10.61 12.45
N ARG A 166 -17.86 9.68 13.12
CA ARG A 166 -19.12 9.97 13.84
C ARG A 166 -18.97 11.05 14.92
N LEU A 167 -17.85 11.04 15.65
CA LEU A 167 -17.56 12.08 16.65
C LEU A 167 -17.32 13.47 16.05
N ARG A 168 -16.93 13.56 14.78
CA ARG A 168 -16.76 14.83 14.06
C ARG A 168 -18.08 15.33 13.49
N GLU A 169 -18.93 14.42 13.00
CA GLU A 169 -20.26 14.76 12.49
C GLU A 169 -21.22 15.27 13.58
N SER A 170 -21.06 14.80 14.82
CA SER A 170 -21.88 15.23 15.97
C SER A 170 -21.45 16.57 16.58
N ARG A 171 -20.47 17.28 16.00
CA ARG A 171 -19.94 18.56 16.47
C ARG A 171 -20.32 19.69 15.52
#